data_AF-A0A3B9M159-F1
#
_entry.id   AF-A0A3B9M159-F1
#
_cell.length_a   1.000
_cell.length_b   1.000
_cell.length_c   1.000
_cell.angle_alpha   90.00
_cell.angle_beta   90.00
_cell.angle_gamma   90.00
#
_symmetry.space_group_name_H-M   'P 1'
#
loop_
_entity.id
_entity.type
_entity.pdbx_description
1 polymer ?
#
loop_
_entity_poly.entity_id
_entity_poly.type
_entity_poly.pdbx_seq_one_letter_code
_entity_poly.pdbx_strand_id
1 'polypeptide(L)' 'MVNQEPGSYTSERRQVVHFIIGSDNYGLEVEKVQEIIRPLPVTRVPFAPA' A
#
# COMPACT_ATOMS: atom_id res chain seq x y z
N MET A 1 13.72 -42.68 -3.25
CA MET A 1 14.48 -41.48 -2.86
C MET A 1 14.59 -40.61 -4.09
N VAL A 2 13.65 -39.67 -4.27
CA VAL A 2 13.70 -38.65 -5.30
C VAL A 2 14.01 -37.37 -4.55
N ASN A 3 15.15 -36.76 -4.84
CA ASN A 3 15.59 -35.54 -4.17
C ASN A 3 14.64 -34.40 -4.57
N GLN A 4 13.83 -33.92 -3.63
CA GLN A 4 13.17 -32.63 -3.74
C GLN A 4 14.21 -31.56 -3.38
N GLU A 5 14.67 -30.78 -4.36
CA GLU A 5 15.31 -29.51 -4.06
C GLU A 5 14.21 -28.55 -3.57
N PRO A 6 14.34 -27.94 -2.37
CA PRO A 6 13.33 -27.02 -1.87
C PRO A 6 13.33 -25.78 -2.76
N GLY A 7 12.26 -25.61 -3.53
CA GLY A 7 12.09 -24.53 -4.49
C GLY A 7 12.28 -23.17 -3.84
N SER A 8 13.33 -22.46 -4.22
CA SER A 8 13.40 -21.01 -4.05
C SER A 8 12.58 -20.36 -5.17
N TYR A 9 11.26 -20.58 -5.15
CA TYR A 9 10.36 -19.61 -5.73
C TYR A 9 10.37 -18.42 -4.78
N THR A 10 11.30 -17.49 -4.96
CA THR A 10 11.10 -16.13 -4.49
C THR A 10 9.96 -15.54 -5.33
N SER A 11 8.74 -15.97 -5.04
CA SER A 11 7.56 -15.19 -5.38
C SER A 11 7.70 -13.93 -4.55
N GLU A 12 8.04 -12.82 -5.23
CA GLU A 12 8.12 -11.51 -4.61
C GLU A 12 6.75 -11.24 -3.96
N ARG A 13 6.67 -11.44 -2.64
CA ARG A 13 5.44 -11.22 -1.89
C ARG A 13 5.18 -9.72 -1.89
N ARG A 14 4.23 -9.29 -2.72
CA ARG A 14 3.78 -7.90 -2.72
C ARG A 14 3.16 -7.58 -1.37
N GLN A 15 3.67 -6.54 -0.75
CA GLN A 15 3.14 -6.01 0.50
C GLN A 15 2.22 -4.84 0.17
N VAL A 16 1.04 -4.82 0.79
CA VAL A 16 0.01 -3.83 0.52
C VAL A 16 -0.51 -3.28 1.84
N VAL A 17 -0.60 -1.96 1.94
CA VAL A 17 -1.33 -1.28 3.01
C VAL A 17 -2.79 -1.17 2.59
N HIS A 18 -3.69 -1.71 3.40
CA HIS A 18 -5.14 -1.60 3.18
C HIS A 18 -5.74 -0.46 4.01
N PHE A 19 -6.78 0.18 3.48
CA PHE A 19 -7.53 1.23 4.16
C PHE A 19 -8.98 1.28 3.64
N ILE A 20 -9.84 1.97 4.37
CA ILE A 20 -11.28 2.02 4.08
C ILE A 20 -11.65 3.44 3.62
N ILE A 21 -12.44 3.52 2.55
CA ILE A 21 -13.14 4.74 2.13
C ILE A 21 -14.64 4.42 2.12
N GLY A 22 -15.42 5.11 2.95
CA GLY A 22 -16.83 4.77 3.13
C GLY A 22 -16.99 3.36 3.69
N SER A 23 -17.60 2.46 2.91
CA SER A 23 -17.78 1.04 3.25
C SER A 23 -16.80 0.11 2.52
N ASP A 24 -15.96 0.64 1.64
CA ASP A 24 -15.17 -0.15 0.71
C ASP A 24 -13.69 -0.22 1.11
N ASN A 25 -13.05 -1.34 0.79
CA ASN A 25 -11.65 -1.60 1.08
C ASN A 25 -10.78 -1.31 -0.15
N TYR A 26 -9.70 -0.56 0.07
CA TYR A 26 -8.69 -0.22 -0.92
C TYR A 26 -7.31 -0.65 -0.45
N GLY A 27 -6.36 -0.72 -1.38
CA GLY A 27 -4.97 -1.08 -1.09
C GLY A 27 -3.97 -0.31 -1.94
N LEU A 28 -2.82 0.01 -1.34
CA LEU A 28 -1.67 0.60 -2.02
C LEU A 28 -0.42 -0.24 -1.75
N GLU A 29 0.42 -0.45 -2.76
CA GLU A 29 1.75 -1.08 -2.60
C GLU A 29 2.55 -0.37 -1.51
N VAL A 30 3.15 -1.14 -0.60
CA VAL A 30 3.85 -0.56 0.56
C VAL A 30 5.01 0.33 0.12
N GLU A 31 5.66 0.00 -1.00
CA GLU A 31 6.78 0.76 -1.56
C GLU A 31 6.36 2.16 -2.04
N LYS A 32 5.05 2.42 -2.19
CA LYS A 32 4.49 3.72 -2.57
C LYS A 32 4.03 4.55 -1.37
N VAL A 33 4.04 4.00 -0.16
CA VAL A 33 3.61 4.71 1.05
C VAL A 33 4.76 5.54 1.58
N GLN A 34 4.57 6.87 1.64
CA GLN A 34 5.54 7.76 2.27
C GLN A 34 5.38 7.75 3.79
N GLU A 35 4.17 8.05 4.28
CA GLU A 35 3.86 8.13 5.70
C GLU A 35 2.40 7.74 5.97
N ILE A 36 2.12 7.26 7.18
CA ILE A 36 0.76 7.03 7.67
C ILE A 36 0.56 7.93 8.89
N ILE A 37 -0.11 9.07 8.68
CA ILE A 37 -0.39 10.06 9.72
C ILE A 37 -1.90 10.24 9.92
N ARG A 38 -2.28 10.83 11.05
CA ARG A 38 -3.65 11.34 11.23
C ARG A 38 -3.84 12.59 10.36
N PRO A 39 -5.05 12.84 9.80
CA PRO A 39 -5.30 14.04 9.02
C PRO A 39 -4.97 15.32 9.81
N LEU A 40 -4.30 16.24 9.13
CA LEU A 40 -4.00 17.58 9.61
C LEU A 40 -4.89 18.60 8.86
N PRO A 41 -5.07 19.83 9.39
CA PRO A 41 -5.74 20.89 8.66
C PRO A 41 -5.08 21.12 7.29
N VAL A 42 -5.88 21.14 6.22
CA VAL A 42 -5.39 21.37 4.86
C VAL A 42 -5.36 22.87 4.57
N THR A 43 -4.19 23.39 4.21
CA THR A 43 -4.05 24.80 3.80
C THR A 43 -4.57 25.00 2.39
N ARG A 44 -5.57 25.88 2.22
CA ARG A 44 -6.12 26.22 0.91
C ARG A 44 -5.17 27.10 0.11
N VAL A 45 -4.80 26.64 -1.08
CA VAL A 45 -3.98 27.41 -2.03
C VAL A 45 -4.89 28.17 -3.00
N PRO A 46 -4.68 29.49 -3.22
CA PRO A 46 -5.43 30.25 -4.21
C PRO A 46 -5.28 29.66 -5.63
N PHE A 47 -6.38 29.64 -6.39
CA PHE A 47 -6.45 29.13 -7.77
C PHE A 47 -6.13 27.64 -7.98
N ALA A 48 -6.04 26.84 -6.92
CA ALA A 48 -5.92 25.38 -7.03
C ALA A 48 -7.29 24.72 -7.31
N PRO A 49 -7.32 23.56 -8.00
CA PRO A 49 -8.52 22.73 -8.10
C PRO A 49 -9.08 22.36 -6.72
N ALA A 50 -10.40 22.18 -6.67
CA ALA A 50 -11.08 21.58 -5.54
C ALA A 50 -10.95 20.05 -5.58
#